data_AF-A0A4Z1CV82-F1
#
_entry.id   AF-A0A4Z1CV82-F1
#
_cell.length_a   1.000
_cell.length_b   1.000
_cell.length_c   1.000
_cell.angle_alpha   90.00
_cell.angle_beta   90.00
_cell.angle_gamma   90.00
#
_symmetry.space_group_name_H-M   'P 1'
#
loop_
_entity.id
_entity.type
_entity.pdbx_description
1 polymer ?
#
loop_
_entity_poly.entity_id
_entity_poly.type
_entity_poly.pdbx_seq_one_letter_code
_entity_poly.pdbx_strand_id
1 'polypeptide(L)'
;MVSSEALHTRPQHPGTAHAARLATPADAEGIVRLRSAYILAEPLPEEWIVRSGAELAARLAPGGDARACVVDAPDGTLASCALALLHPVLPEPASPTGRAAQVHTVVTHPSWRRRGNARSALTALLDRLRAEGVAPVEADAPGAAGALFRASGFCGSLAPMRMTWPEPAVRGRVDEKTGHVWLPPEQYAETVMKATGFACVLFTDVHDRPVQLHGVYSATHPWQLAGGTMDPGERPWETAVRECREETGIELAGPPRLLATVYGLPGTEWPYSTMGLVFDGGRLDEARLRDIVLDPREHDEVRVLPLPEWRPLMPPRDFARLSAVMEARRTGVAAYFDTWDWGTE
;
A
#
# COMPACT_ATOMS: atom_id res chain seq x y z
N MET A 1 21.35 -45.57 -51.04
CA MET A 1 22.46 -45.20 -50.13
C MET A 1 22.63 -43.70 -50.26
N VAL A 2 22.38 -42.83 -49.29
CA VAL A 2 22.19 -42.95 -47.84
C VAL A 2 21.21 -41.82 -47.43
N SER A 3 20.34 -42.10 -46.47
CA SER A 3 19.39 -41.18 -45.85
C SER A 3 20.09 -40.00 -45.16
N SER A 4 19.59 -38.79 -45.35
CA SER A 4 20.00 -37.60 -44.60
C SER A 4 19.09 -37.45 -43.38
N GLU A 5 19.60 -37.80 -42.20
CA GLU A 5 18.98 -37.48 -40.92
C GLU A 5 19.06 -35.99 -40.65
N ALA A 6 17.91 -35.32 -40.73
CA ALA A 6 17.72 -33.98 -40.21
C ALA A 6 17.79 -34.02 -38.68
N LEU A 7 18.89 -33.54 -38.11
CA LEU A 7 18.97 -33.22 -36.68
C LEU A 7 17.89 -32.18 -36.34
N HIS A 8 16.79 -32.67 -35.78
CA HIS A 8 15.83 -31.85 -35.05
C HIS A 8 16.51 -31.37 -33.76
N THR A 9 17.00 -30.13 -33.77
CA THR A 9 17.32 -29.39 -32.56
C THR A 9 16.04 -29.22 -31.75
N ARG A 10 15.90 -30.02 -30.70
CA ARG A 10 14.86 -29.87 -29.68
C ARG A 10 14.94 -28.46 -29.07
N PRO A 11 13.79 -27.77 -28.86
CA PRO A 11 13.78 -26.53 -28.10
C PRO A 11 14.25 -26.79 -26.66
N GLN A 12 15.24 -26.01 -26.23
CA GLN A 12 15.78 -26.03 -24.88
C GLN A 12 14.67 -25.71 -23.86
N HIS A 13 14.62 -26.49 -22.79
CA HIS A 13 13.74 -26.31 -21.64
C HIS A 13 13.89 -24.93 -20.98
N PRO A 14 12.84 -24.42 -20.29
CA PRO A 14 12.91 -23.16 -19.56
C PRO A 14 13.99 -23.25 -18.47
N GLY A 15 14.92 -22.30 -18.52
CA GLY A 15 16.17 -22.29 -17.74
C GLY A 15 15.97 -22.49 -16.24
N THR A 16 16.69 -23.47 -15.71
CA THR A 16 16.87 -23.71 -14.27
C THR A 16 17.45 -22.47 -13.61
N ALA A 17 16.82 -22.01 -12.53
CA ALA A 17 17.43 -21.03 -11.62
C ALA A 17 18.81 -21.56 -11.18
N HIS A 18 19.85 -20.74 -11.25
CA HIS A 18 21.13 -21.10 -10.64
C HIS A 18 20.97 -21.07 -9.12
N ALA A 19 21.41 -22.12 -8.44
CA ALA A 19 21.29 -22.23 -6.99
C ALA A 19 22.10 -21.13 -6.31
N ALA A 20 21.47 -20.39 -5.39
CA ALA A 20 22.17 -19.42 -4.58
C ALA A 20 23.22 -20.09 -3.68
N ARG A 21 24.39 -19.45 -3.54
CA ARG A 21 25.44 -19.82 -2.60
C ARG A 21 25.70 -18.69 -1.61
N LEU A 22 26.31 -19.03 -0.48
CA LEU A 22 26.81 -18.03 0.45
C LEU A 22 27.88 -17.16 -0.24
N ALA A 23 27.80 -15.86 0.00
CA ALA A 23 28.82 -14.92 -0.43
C ALA A 23 30.06 -15.09 0.44
N THR A 24 31.21 -14.89 -0.19
CA THR A 24 32.52 -14.80 0.42
C THR A 24 33.02 -13.35 0.36
N PRO A 25 34.10 -12.99 1.09
CA PRO A 25 34.71 -11.67 0.94
C PRO A 25 35.09 -11.31 -0.52
N ALA A 26 35.38 -12.30 -1.37
CA ALA A 26 35.68 -12.08 -2.80
C ALA A 26 34.47 -11.61 -3.61
N ASP A 27 33.24 -11.85 -3.16
CA ASP A 27 32.01 -11.45 -3.85
C ASP A 27 31.62 -9.99 -3.55
N ALA A 28 32.28 -9.35 -2.58
CA ALA A 28 31.88 -8.06 -2.05
C ALA A 28 31.81 -6.95 -3.12
N GLU A 29 32.84 -6.84 -3.95
CA GLU A 29 32.86 -5.83 -5.03
C GLU A 29 31.75 -6.10 -6.06
N GLY A 30 31.50 -7.37 -6.40
CA GLY A 30 30.42 -7.76 -7.31
C GLY A 30 29.03 -7.38 -6.78
N ILE A 31 28.80 -7.57 -5.48
CA ILE A 31 27.56 -7.17 -4.79
C ILE A 31 27.39 -5.64 -4.84
N VAL A 32 28.45 -4.90 -4.52
CA VAL A 32 28.46 -3.42 -4.56
C VAL A 32 28.19 -2.92 -5.98
N ARG A 33 28.81 -3.54 -6.99
CA ARG A 33 28.63 -3.18 -8.40
C ARG A 33 27.20 -3.42 -8.88
N LEU A 34 26.59 -4.56 -8.53
CA LEU A 34 25.17 -4.82 -8.84
C LEU A 34 24.23 -3.80 -8.18
N ARG A 35 24.46 -3.47 -6.91
CA ARG A 35 23.68 -2.45 -6.18
C ARG A 35 23.83 -1.08 -6.82
N SER A 36 25.06 -0.70 -7.13
CA SER A 36 25.40 0.57 -7.79
C SER A 36 24.65 0.73 -9.13
N ALA A 37 24.67 -0.32 -9.96
CA ALA A 37 24.11 -0.25 -11.31
C ALA A 37 22.56 -0.28 -11.37
N TYR A 38 21.89 -0.94 -10.42
CA TYR A 38 20.47 -1.29 -10.57
C TYR A 38 19.56 -0.93 -9.39
N ILE A 39 20.11 -0.41 -8.29
CA ILE A 39 19.33 0.02 -7.12
C ILE A 39 19.50 1.52 -6.85
N LEU A 40 20.71 2.05 -6.98
CA LEU A 40 20.95 3.48 -6.74
C LEU A 40 20.41 4.35 -7.89
N ALA A 41 20.01 5.58 -7.56
CA ALA A 41 19.58 6.56 -8.55
C ALA A 41 20.70 6.93 -9.52
N GLU A 42 21.93 7.04 -9.01
CA GLU A 42 23.14 7.27 -9.80
C GLU A 42 24.19 6.18 -9.46
N PRO A 43 24.86 5.60 -10.48
CA PRO A 43 25.95 4.67 -10.24
C PRO A 43 27.09 5.32 -9.47
N LEU A 44 27.65 4.58 -8.53
CA LEU A 44 28.86 4.97 -7.82
C LEU A 44 30.06 5.05 -8.78
N PRO A 45 30.93 6.06 -8.61
CA PRO A 45 32.25 6.06 -9.23
C PRO A 45 33.08 4.83 -8.85
N GLU A 46 34.03 4.46 -9.71
CA GLU A 46 34.80 3.22 -9.58
C GLU A 46 35.59 3.15 -8.27
N GLU A 47 36.18 4.27 -7.83
CA GLU A 47 36.90 4.35 -6.57
C GLU A 47 36.01 4.10 -5.35
N TRP A 48 34.73 4.47 -5.43
CA TRP A 48 33.74 4.19 -4.39
C TRP A 48 33.27 2.74 -4.42
N ILE A 49 33.19 2.12 -5.61
CA ILE A 49 32.91 0.69 -5.73
C ILE A 49 34.02 -0.12 -5.04
N VAL A 50 35.29 0.18 -5.32
CA VAL A 50 36.44 -0.49 -4.69
C VAL A 50 36.44 -0.28 -3.18
N ARG A 51 36.24 0.97 -2.72
CA ARG A 51 36.22 1.30 -1.29
C ARG A 51 35.09 0.59 -0.55
N SER A 52 33.87 0.65 -1.08
CA SER A 52 32.71 -0.04 -0.49
C SER A 52 32.84 -1.56 -0.58
N GLY A 53 33.46 -2.08 -1.64
CA GLY A 53 33.78 -3.49 -1.80
C GLY A 53 34.72 -3.99 -0.71
N ALA A 54 35.80 -3.25 -0.42
CA ALA A 54 36.74 -3.58 0.65
C ALA A 54 36.07 -3.58 2.04
N GLU A 55 35.23 -2.58 2.33
CA GLU A 55 34.45 -2.51 3.57
C GLU A 55 33.47 -3.70 3.70
N LEU A 56 32.73 -4.01 2.63
CA LEU A 56 31.81 -5.14 2.64
C LEU A 56 32.56 -6.48 2.75
N ALA A 57 33.74 -6.61 2.15
CA ALA A 57 34.57 -7.81 2.26
C ALA A 57 34.96 -8.10 3.71
N ALA A 58 35.34 -7.05 4.46
CA ALA A 58 35.64 -7.17 5.89
C ALA A 58 34.41 -7.62 6.70
N ARG A 59 33.22 -7.11 6.36
CA ARG A 59 31.96 -7.47 7.04
C ARG A 59 31.45 -8.87 6.69
N LEU A 60 31.79 -9.39 5.51
CA LEU A 60 31.46 -10.75 5.07
C LEU A 60 32.43 -11.80 5.63
N ALA A 61 33.58 -11.39 6.16
CA ALA A 61 34.53 -12.29 6.79
C ALA A 61 33.91 -12.98 8.03
N PRO A 62 34.44 -14.14 8.46
CA PRO A 62 33.97 -14.80 9.68
C PRO A 62 33.97 -13.86 10.88
N GLY A 63 32.83 -13.77 11.57
CA GLY A 63 32.64 -12.86 12.71
C GLY A 63 32.18 -11.45 12.34
N GLY A 64 32.13 -11.11 11.05
CA GLY A 64 31.60 -9.83 10.58
C GLY A 64 30.07 -9.73 10.67
N ASP A 65 29.57 -8.51 10.47
CA ASP A 65 28.16 -8.15 10.62
C ASP A 65 27.34 -8.22 9.32
N ALA A 66 27.90 -8.74 8.21
CA ALA A 66 27.16 -8.92 6.98
C ALA A 66 26.86 -10.40 6.70
N ARG A 67 25.67 -10.66 6.13
CA ARG A 67 25.31 -11.96 5.53
C ARG A 67 24.82 -11.69 4.12
N ALA A 68 25.38 -12.40 3.15
CA ALA A 68 24.92 -12.32 1.78
C ALA A 68 24.86 -13.68 1.10
N CYS A 69 23.94 -13.80 0.15
CA CYS A 69 23.84 -14.91 -0.77
C CYS A 69 23.88 -14.36 -2.20
N VAL A 70 24.58 -15.07 -3.08
CA VAL A 70 24.75 -14.69 -4.48
C VAL A 70 24.34 -15.83 -5.40
N VAL A 71 23.93 -15.47 -6.61
CA VAL A 71 23.67 -16.39 -7.71
C VAL A 71 24.65 -16.03 -8.81
N ASP A 72 25.52 -16.97 -9.19
CA ASP A 72 26.49 -16.77 -10.26
C ASP A 72 25.81 -16.79 -11.63
N ALA A 73 26.30 -15.94 -12.53
CA ALA A 73 26.01 -16.01 -13.95
C ALA A 73 27.02 -16.95 -14.64
N PRO A 74 26.64 -17.58 -15.77
CA PRO A 74 27.54 -18.44 -16.56
C PRO A 74 28.82 -17.76 -17.06
N ASP A 75 28.83 -16.43 -17.16
CA ASP A 75 30.00 -15.63 -17.55
C ASP A 75 30.97 -15.32 -16.39
N GLY A 76 30.69 -15.87 -15.20
CA GLY A 76 31.50 -15.66 -13.99
C GLY A 76 31.17 -14.37 -13.24
N THR A 77 30.21 -13.57 -13.71
CA THR A 77 29.68 -12.42 -12.96
C THR A 77 28.57 -12.83 -12.00
N LEU A 78 28.01 -11.89 -11.23
CA LEU A 78 26.86 -12.16 -10.37
C LEU A 78 25.55 -11.91 -11.15
N ALA A 79 24.72 -12.94 -11.27
CA ALA A 79 23.36 -12.81 -11.79
C ALA A 79 22.42 -12.12 -10.79
N SER A 80 22.59 -12.41 -9.49
CA SER A 80 21.75 -11.86 -8.43
C SER A 80 22.47 -11.87 -7.08
N CYS A 81 22.07 -11.00 -6.16
CA CYS A 81 22.47 -11.09 -4.76
C CYS A 81 21.36 -10.66 -3.81
N ALA A 82 21.46 -11.12 -2.56
CA ALA A 82 20.71 -10.66 -1.40
C ALA A 82 21.71 -10.41 -0.26
N LEU A 83 21.67 -9.23 0.36
CA LEU A 83 22.57 -8.79 1.42
C LEU A 83 21.77 -8.26 2.61
N ALA A 84 22.10 -8.73 3.80
CA ALA A 84 21.62 -8.18 5.07
C ALA A 84 22.79 -7.75 5.97
N LEU A 85 22.55 -6.69 6.74
CA LEU A 85 23.44 -6.21 7.79
C LEU A 85 22.82 -6.51 9.15
N LEU A 86 23.61 -7.14 10.01
CA LEU A 86 23.28 -7.48 11.38
C LEU A 86 23.49 -6.26 12.28
N HIS A 87 22.58 -6.06 13.23
CA HIS A 87 22.74 -5.04 14.26
C HIS A 87 22.26 -5.56 15.63
N PRO A 88 22.88 -5.10 16.73
CA PRO A 88 22.48 -5.50 18.07
C PRO A 88 21.13 -4.88 18.44
N VAL A 89 20.30 -5.66 19.14
CA VAL A 89 19.05 -5.22 19.77
C VAL A 89 18.99 -5.78 21.19
N LEU A 90 18.11 -5.24 22.03
CA LEU A 90 17.87 -5.82 23.34
C LEU A 90 17.25 -7.22 23.19
N PRO A 91 17.70 -8.23 23.94
CA PRO A 91 17.05 -9.53 23.94
C PRO A 91 15.60 -9.42 24.41
N GLU A 92 14.71 -10.08 23.69
CA GLU A 92 13.28 -10.16 24.02
C GLU A 92 12.73 -11.53 23.60
N PRO A 93 11.51 -11.92 24.01
CA PRO A 93 10.96 -13.24 23.67
C PRO A 93 10.95 -13.54 22.16
N ALA A 94 10.75 -12.52 21.31
CA ALA A 94 10.79 -12.65 19.85
C ALA A 94 12.22 -12.66 19.25
N SER A 95 13.22 -12.15 19.98
CA SER A 95 14.64 -12.18 19.62
C SER A 95 15.53 -12.53 20.81
N PRO A 96 15.64 -13.82 21.17
CA PRO A 96 16.40 -14.23 22.35
C PRO A 96 17.90 -13.98 22.22
N THR A 97 18.43 -13.90 20.98
CA THR A 97 19.86 -13.72 20.74
C THR A 97 20.31 -12.25 20.73
N GLY A 98 19.38 -11.29 20.82
CA GLY A 98 19.69 -9.85 20.81
C GLY A 98 20.32 -9.37 19.50
N ARG A 99 19.98 -10.00 18.38
CA ARG A 99 20.52 -9.68 17.05
C ARG A 99 19.38 -9.61 16.04
N ALA A 100 19.28 -8.47 15.38
CA ALA A 100 18.36 -8.23 14.27
C ALA A 100 19.12 -8.07 12.96
N ALA A 101 18.41 -8.11 11.83
CA ALA A 101 18.98 -7.90 10.51
C ALA A 101 18.15 -6.91 9.69
N GLN A 102 18.82 -5.98 9.00
CA GLN A 102 18.22 -5.19 7.92
C GLN A 102 18.67 -5.79 6.58
N VAL A 103 17.72 -6.24 5.76
CA VAL A 103 17.98 -6.59 4.36
C VAL A 103 18.28 -5.29 3.61
N HIS A 104 19.55 -5.10 3.28
CA HIS A 104 20.06 -3.87 2.67
C HIS A 104 19.89 -3.87 1.16
N THR A 105 19.96 -5.03 0.50
CA THR A 105 19.90 -5.12 -0.96
C THR A 105 19.40 -6.48 -1.41
N VAL A 106 18.46 -6.49 -2.35
CA VAL A 106 18.12 -7.67 -3.18
C VAL A 106 18.05 -7.20 -4.62
N VAL A 107 18.95 -7.69 -5.47
CA VAL A 107 19.09 -7.22 -6.84
C VAL A 107 19.40 -8.36 -7.78
N THR A 108 18.79 -8.33 -8.97
CA THR A 108 19.07 -9.24 -10.07
C THR A 108 19.41 -8.43 -11.31
N HIS A 109 20.54 -8.77 -11.94
CA HIS A 109 20.98 -8.17 -13.20
C HIS A 109 19.89 -8.33 -14.28
N PRO A 110 19.59 -7.30 -15.09
CA PRO A 110 18.46 -7.30 -16.04
C PRO A 110 18.37 -8.54 -16.94
N SER A 111 19.48 -8.97 -17.53
CA SER A 111 19.56 -10.16 -18.40
C SER A 111 19.23 -11.49 -17.72
N TRP A 112 19.19 -11.50 -16.38
CA TRP A 112 18.96 -12.68 -15.56
C TRP A 112 17.66 -12.60 -14.73
N ARG A 113 16.81 -11.59 -14.99
CA ARG A 113 15.51 -11.42 -14.31
C ARG A 113 14.49 -12.47 -14.75
N ARG A 114 13.40 -12.60 -13.97
CA ARG A 114 12.26 -13.50 -14.23
C ARG A 114 12.63 -15.00 -14.31
N ARG A 115 13.79 -15.39 -13.78
CA ARG A 115 14.27 -16.78 -13.68
C ARG A 115 14.31 -17.32 -12.24
N GLY A 116 13.71 -16.60 -11.29
CA GLY A 116 13.68 -17.00 -9.87
C GLY A 116 14.95 -16.67 -9.07
N ASN A 117 15.99 -16.08 -9.68
CA ASN A 117 17.26 -15.79 -9.01
C ASN A 117 17.13 -14.93 -7.73
N ALA A 118 16.32 -13.85 -7.76
CA ALA A 118 16.06 -13.04 -6.57
C ALA A 118 15.44 -13.85 -5.43
N ARG A 119 14.48 -14.72 -5.75
CA ARG A 119 13.83 -15.61 -4.77
C ARG A 119 14.83 -16.59 -4.19
N SER A 120 15.65 -17.22 -5.04
CA SER A 120 16.70 -18.15 -4.58
C SER A 120 17.69 -17.48 -3.63
N ALA A 121 18.20 -16.29 -4.00
CA ALA A 121 19.13 -15.54 -3.16
C ALA A 121 18.51 -15.10 -1.83
N LEU A 122 17.28 -14.57 -1.86
CA LEU A 122 16.58 -14.12 -0.65
C LEU A 122 16.24 -15.29 0.29
N THR A 123 15.71 -16.39 -0.25
CA THR A 123 15.41 -17.58 0.55
C THR A 123 16.65 -18.12 1.24
N ALA A 124 17.77 -18.26 0.52
CA ALA A 124 19.03 -18.73 1.11
C ALA A 124 19.55 -17.78 2.21
N LEU A 125 19.39 -16.47 2.03
CA LEU A 125 19.75 -15.48 3.05
C LEU A 125 18.90 -15.63 4.31
N LEU A 126 17.58 -15.74 4.17
CA LEU A 126 16.64 -15.88 5.30
C LEU A 126 16.85 -17.20 6.05
N ASP A 127 17.08 -18.30 5.34
CA ASP A 127 17.41 -19.59 5.95
C ASP A 127 18.69 -19.50 6.79
N ARG A 128 19.69 -18.76 6.30
CA ARG A 128 20.93 -18.53 7.04
C ARG A 128 20.71 -17.68 8.29
N LEU A 129 19.97 -16.57 8.19
CA LEU A 129 19.65 -15.72 9.35
C LEU A 129 18.86 -16.49 10.41
N ARG A 130 17.91 -17.33 9.98
CA ARG A 130 17.13 -18.21 10.86
C ARG A 130 18.01 -19.24 11.57
N ALA A 131 18.93 -19.88 10.85
CA ALA A 131 19.87 -20.84 11.45
C ALA A 131 20.81 -20.18 12.49
N GLU A 132 21.09 -18.89 12.34
CA GLU A 132 21.86 -18.10 13.32
C GLU A 132 20.99 -17.54 14.46
N GLY A 133 19.67 -17.72 14.45
CA GLY A 133 18.76 -17.19 15.47
C GLY A 133 18.61 -15.68 15.46
N VAL A 134 18.76 -15.05 14.29
CA VAL A 134 18.65 -13.60 14.09
C VAL A 134 17.18 -13.22 13.86
N ALA A 135 16.67 -12.28 14.66
CA ALA A 135 15.32 -11.74 14.59
C ALA A 135 15.26 -10.37 15.30
N PRO A 136 14.35 -9.45 14.94
CA PRO A 136 13.57 -9.44 13.71
C PRO A 136 14.46 -9.30 12.45
N VAL A 137 13.87 -9.57 11.29
CA VAL A 137 14.46 -9.29 9.97
C VAL A 137 13.59 -8.26 9.28
N GLU A 138 14.19 -7.12 8.96
CA GLU A 138 13.52 -5.94 8.41
C GLU A 138 14.00 -5.67 6.97
N ALA A 139 13.16 -5.02 6.16
CA ALA A 139 13.50 -4.70 4.77
C ALA A 139 12.68 -3.51 4.27
N ASP A 140 13.33 -2.59 3.55
CA ASP A 140 12.65 -1.53 2.80
C ASP A 140 12.43 -1.97 1.35
N ALA A 141 11.18 -2.26 0.96
CA ALA A 141 10.86 -2.83 -0.34
C ALA A 141 9.65 -2.17 -1.02
N PRO A 142 9.81 -0.96 -1.60
CA PRO A 142 8.72 -0.28 -2.29
C PRO A 142 8.28 -0.99 -3.57
N GLY A 143 7.03 -0.78 -3.95
CA GLY A 143 6.47 -1.19 -5.25
C GLY A 143 6.56 -2.70 -5.53
N ALA A 144 6.98 -3.06 -6.74
CA ALA A 144 7.01 -4.44 -7.22
C ALA A 144 7.94 -5.38 -6.42
N ALA A 145 8.93 -4.84 -5.71
CA ALA A 145 9.83 -5.63 -4.85
C ALA A 145 9.08 -6.20 -3.63
N GLY A 146 8.09 -5.48 -3.11
CA GLY A 146 7.34 -5.88 -1.91
C GLY A 146 6.60 -7.22 -2.05
N ALA A 147 6.18 -7.59 -3.27
CA ALA A 147 5.54 -8.89 -3.52
C ALA A 147 6.48 -10.08 -3.25
N LEU A 148 7.78 -9.92 -3.52
CA LEU A 148 8.79 -10.94 -3.23
C LEU A 148 8.96 -11.11 -1.71
N PHE A 149 9.09 -10.01 -0.97
CA PHE A 149 9.24 -10.05 0.49
C PHE A 149 8.00 -10.64 1.18
N ARG A 150 6.79 -10.26 0.76
CA ARG A 150 5.55 -10.86 1.29
C ARG A 150 5.47 -12.37 1.05
N ALA A 151 5.84 -12.83 -0.15
CA ALA A 151 5.90 -14.26 -0.46
C ALA A 151 6.95 -15.02 0.38
N SER A 152 7.92 -14.32 0.96
CA SER A 152 8.93 -14.86 1.88
C SER A 152 8.58 -14.71 3.37
N GLY A 153 7.36 -14.26 3.69
CA GLY A 153 6.84 -14.18 5.06
C GLY A 153 7.00 -12.81 5.74
N PHE A 154 7.45 -11.77 5.04
CA PHE A 154 7.44 -10.42 5.57
C PHE A 154 6.01 -9.88 5.63
N CYS A 155 5.59 -9.36 6.78
CA CYS A 155 4.37 -8.59 6.94
C CYS A 155 4.65 -7.09 6.87
N GLY A 156 3.67 -6.31 6.42
CA GLY A 156 3.79 -4.85 6.42
C GLY A 156 3.81 -4.32 7.84
N SER A 157 4.72 -3.39 8.11
CA SER A 157 4.73 -2.52 9.29
C SER A 157 4.53 -1.07 8.82
N LEU A 158 4.15 -0.17 9.74
CA LEU A 158 4.21 1.27 9.47
C LEU A 158 5.63 1.62 9.00
N ALA A 159 5.75 2.46 7.96
CA ALA A 159 7.03 2.81 7.37
C ALA A 159 8.00 3.35 8.45
N PRO A 160 9.28 2.93 8.46
CA PRO A 160 10.23 3.45 9.43
C PRO A 160 10.40 4.97 9.26
N MET A 161 10.29 5.72 10.35
CA MET A 161 10.58 7.15 10.35
C MET A 161 12.10 7.34 10.27
N ARG A 162 12.59 7.82 9.12
CA ARG A 162 14.02 8.09 8.91
C ARG A 162 14.33 9.56 9.17
N MET A 163 15.19 9.84 10.15
CA MET A 163 15.83 11.13 10.33
C MET A 163 17.27 11.04 9.81
N THR A 164 17.63 11.90 8.86
CA THR A 164 19.03 12.09 8.47
C THR A 164 19.46 13.41 9.08
N TRP A 165 20.54 13.41 9.88
CA TRP A 165 21.14 14.66 10.35
C TRP A 165 21.52 15.49 9.13
N PRO A 166 20.97 16.70 8.94
CA PRO A 166 21.30 17.49 7.78
C PRO A 166 22.77 17.90 7.87
N GLU A 167 23.61 17.40 6.96
CA GLU A 167 24.65 18.28 6.43
C GLU A 167 23.93 19.45 5.72
N PRO A 168 24.48 20.68 5.76
CA PRO A 168 23.77 21.85 5.27
C PRO A 168 23.70 21.84 3.73
N ALA A 169 22.75 21.10 3.16
CA ALA A 169 22.38 21.21 1.76
C ALA A 169 20.99 20.61 1.48
N VAL A 170 19.98 21.48 1.33
CA VAL A 170 18.98 21.31 0.27
C VAL A 170 18.71 22.69 -0.33
N ARG A 171 19.24 22.92 -1.55
CA ARG A 171 18.74 23.99 -2.41
C ARG A 171 17.40 23.51 -2.97
N GLY A 172 16.29 23.89 -2.35
CA GLY A 172 15.04 23.95 -3.12
C GLY A 172 15.22 24.91 -4.29
N ARG A 173 14.41 24.78 -5.34
CA ARG A 173 14.35 25.85 -6.35
C ARG A 173 13.83 27.10 -5.64
N VAL A 174 14.70 28.08 -5.47
CA VAL A 174 14.27 29.41 -5.05
C VAL A 174 13.60 30.03 -6.25
N ASP A 175 12.32 30.36 -6.11
CA ASP A 175 11.70 31.28 -7.06
C ASP A 175 12.41 32.63 -6.90
N GLU A 176 13.19 33.02 -7.91
CA GLU A 176 14.01 34.24 -7.88
C GLU A 176 13.17 35.52 -7.73
N LYS A 177 11.85 35.48 -8.01
CA LYS A 177 10.95 36.62 -7.83
C LYS A 177 10.31 36.68 -6.44
N THR A 178 10.04 35.55 -5.81
CA THR A 178 9.26 35.48 -4.56
C THR A 178 10.09 35.03 -3.35
N GLY A 179 11.27 34.46 -3.56
CA GLY A 179 12.13 33.92 -2.51
C GLY A 179 11.63 32.61 -1.90
N HIS A 180 10.51 32.06 -2.38
CA HIS A 180 9.96 30.81 -1.87
C HIS A 180 10.81 29.61 -2.29
N VAL A 181 11.12 28.77 -1.31
CA VAL A 181 11.83 27.50 -1.50
C VAL A 181 10.80 26.43 -1.84
N TRP A 182 10.82 25.92 -3.06
CA TRP A 182 9.97 24.79 -3.46
C TRP A 182 10.64 23.46 -3.10
N LEU A 183 9.97 22.68 -2.24
CA LEU A 183 10.30 21.27 -2.01
C LEU A 183 9.91 20.45 -3.26
N PRO A 184 10.63 19.35 -3.57
CA PRO A 184 10.15 18.35 -4.53
C PRO A 184 8.73 17.89 -4.19
N PRO A 185 7.86 17.60 -5.19
CA PRO A 185 6.44 17.30 -4.96
C PRO A 185 6.19 16.18 -3.94
N GLU A 186 7.00 15.13 -3.99
CA GLU A 186 6.88 13.99 -3.09
C GLU A 186 7.23 14.38 -1.65
N GLN A 187 8.21 15.28 -1.46
CA GLN A 187 8.57 15.80 -0.14
C GLN A 187 7.51 16.76 0.40
N TYR A 188 6.98 17.65 -0.46
CA TYR A 188 5.89 18.53 -0.08
C TYR A 188 4.64 17.74 0.31
N ALA A 189 4.31 16.69 -0.45
CA ALA A 189 3.17 15.83 -0.15
C ALA A 189 3.23 15.22 1.26
N GLU A 190 4.41 14.91 1.78
CA GLU A 190 4.59 14.40 3.15
C GLU A 190 4.41 15.48 4.23
N THR A 191 4.51 16.77 3.88
CA THR A 191 4.30 17.88 4.83
C THR A 191 2.85 18.32 4.97
N VAL A 192 1.98 17.90 4.05
CA VAL A 192 0.57 18.32 4.03
C VAL A 192 -0.33 17.33 4.76
N MET A 193 -1.51 17.81 5.16
CA MET A 193 -2.53 17.01 5.83
C MET A 193 -2.86 15.74 5.02
N LYS A 194 -2.95 14.61 5.72
CA LYS A 194 -3.38 13.32 5.16
C LYS A 194 -4.80 13.03 5.62
N ALA A 195 -5.68 12.66 4.70
CA ALA A 195 -7.04 12.27 4.99
C ALA A 195 -7.46 11.02 4.21
N THR A 196 -8.31 10.19 4.82
CA THR A 196 -9.00 9.09 4.14
C THR A 196 -10.22 9.64 3.42
N GLY A 197 -10.47 9.18 2.19
CA GLY A 197 -11.63 9.57 1.39
C GLY A 197 -12.70 8.49 1.37
N PHE A 198 -13.97 8.88 1.40
CA PHE A 198 -15.12 7.99 1.14
C PHE A 198 -16.15 8.68 0.26
N ALA A 199 -17.03 7.91 -0.36
CA ALA A 199 -18.15 8.46 -1.11
C ALA A 199 -19.40 7.60 -0.97
N CYS A 200 -20.55 8.27 -0.84
CA CYS A 200 -21.83 7.60 -0.66
C CYS A 200 -22.90 8.18 -1.59
N VAL A 201 -24.01 7.46 -1.67
CA VAL A 201 -25.19 7.82 -2.46
C VAL A 201 -26.43 7.82 -1.58
N LEU A 202 -27.18 8.92 -1.61
CA LEU A 202 -28.53 8.97 -1.04
C LEU A 202 -29.56 8.60 -2.12
N PHE A 203 -30.36 7.58 -1.83
CA PHE A 203 -31.62 7.34 -2.54
C PHE A 203 -32.81 7.77 -1.70
N THR A 204 -33.89 8.16 -2.37
CA THR A 204 -35.21 8.28 -1.73
C THR A 204 -36.21 7.42 -2.47
N ASP A 205 -37.35 7.14 -1.86
CA ASP A 205 -38.49 6.60 -2.60
C ASP A 205 -39.27 7.70 -3.34
N VAL A 206 -40.42 7.32 -3.92
CA VAL A 206 -41.36 8.23 -4.60
C VAL A 206 -42.02 9.24 -3.67
N HIS A 207 -41.95 9.05 -2.35
CA HIS A 207 -42.48 9.94 -1.32
C HIS A 207 -41.38 10.79 -0.66
N ASP A 208 -40.17 10.84 -1.24
CA ASP A 208 -39.00 11.53 -0.71
C ASP A 208 -38.59 11.04 0.70
N ARG A 209 -38.82 9.76 1.02
CA ARG A 209 -38.32 9.10 2.22
C ARG A 209 -36.93 8.52 1.97
N PRO A 210 -35.91 8.80 2.82
CA PRO A 210 -34.57 8.29 2.62
C PRO A 210 -34.50 6.76 2.77
N VAL A 211 -33.70 6.15 1.90
CA VAL A 211 -33.33 4.73 1.96
C VAL A 211 -32.04 4.59 2.77
N GLN A 212 -32.03 3.69 3.75
CA GLN A 212 -30.82 3.32 4.49
C GLN A 212 -30.61 1.80 4.43
N LEU A 213 -29.35 1.40 4.48
CA LEU A 213 -28.90 0.01 4.58
C LEU A 213 -28.46 -0.26 6.02
N HIS A 214 -28.82 -1.42 6.57
CA HIS A 214 -28.38 -1.85 7.89
C HIS A 214 -27.03 -2.55 7.80
N GLY A 215 -26.01 -2.03 8.48
CA GLY A 215 -24.65 -2.57 8.45
C GLY A 215 -24.46 -3.71 9.46
N VAL A 216 -23.85 -4.82 9.04
CA VAL A 216 -23.63 -6.01 9.91
C VAL A 216 -22.34 -5.93 10.75
N TYR A 217 -21.47 -4.95 10.49
CA TYR A 217 -20.16 -4.80 11.14
C TYR A 217 -20.11 -3.71 12.21
N SER A 218 -21.10 -2.80 12.25
CA SER A 218 -21.10 -1.64 13.16
C SER A 218 -22.33 -1.65 14.06
N ALA A 219 -22.13 -1.97 15.34
CA ALA A 219 -23.20 -1.88 16.33
C ALA A 219 -23.52 -0.43 16.73
N THR A 220 -22.57 0.49 16.56
CA THR A 220 -22.70 1.91 16.94
C THR A 220 -23.30 2.76 15.82
N HIS A 221 -22.99 2.44 14.56
CA HIS A 221 -23.52 3.13 13.38
C HIS A 221 -24.30 2.15 12.48
N PRO A 222 -25.46 1.65 12.93
CA PRO A 222 -26.12 0.51 12.30
C PRO A 222 -26.81 0.85 10.97
N TRP A 223 -27.07 2.13 10.66
CA TRP A 223 -27.76 2.53 9.43
C TRP A 223 -26.92 3.51 8.62
N GLN A 224 -26.69 3.17 7.35
CA GLN A 224 -25.82 3.93 6.46
C GLN A 224 -26.39 4.11 5.06
N LEU A 225 -25.80 5.05 4.32
CA LEU A 225 -26.03 5.23 2.90
C LEU A 225 -25.23 4.17 2.14
N ALA A 226 -25.63 3.85 0.91
CA ALA A 226 -24.81 3.01 0.04
C ALA A 226 -23.50 3.73 -0.27
N GLY A 227 -22.34 3.12 0.03
CA GLY A 227 -21.06 3.78 -0.15
C GLY A 227 -19.97 3.33 0.81
N GLY A 228 -18.73 3.54 0.39
CA GLY A 228 -17.55 3.06 1.09
C GLY A 228 -16.32 3.91 0.84
N THR A 229 -15.17 3.34 1.20
CA THR A 229 -13.87 4.02 1.17
C THR A 229 -13.34 4.08 -0.25
N MET A 230 -12.67 5.18 -0.60
CA MET A 230 -12.07 5.35 -1.92
C MET A 230 -10.84 4.45 -2.09
N ASP A 231 -10.75 3.76 -3.22
CA ASP A 231 -9.55 3.02 -3.59
C ASP A 231 -8.47 3.95 -4.21
N PRO A 232 -7.19 3.54 -4.17
CA PRO A 232 -6.11 4.34 -4.76
C PRO A 232 -6.34 4.66 -6.25
N GLY A 233 -6.45 5.95 -6.55
CA GLY A 233 -6.62 6.44 -7.92
C GLY A 233 -8.08 6.65 -8.35
N GLU A 234 -9.06 6.29 -7.51
CA GLU A 234 -10.47 6.57 -7.78
C GLU A 234 -10.82 8.05 -7.56
N ARG A 235 -11.74 8.56 -8.39
CA ARG A 235 -12.47 9.79 -8.11
C ARG A 235 -13.66 9.47 -7.19
N PRO A 236 -14.13 10.43 -6.36
CA PRO A 236 -15.23 10.17 -5.44
C PRO A 236 -16.52 9.66 -6.10
N TRP A 237 -16.84 10.12 -7.32
CA TRP A 237 -17.99 9.60 -8.05
C TRP A 237 -17.79 8.16 -8.53
N GLU A 238 -16.57 7.79 -8.93
CA GLU A 238 -16.25 6.41 -9.32
C GLU A 238 -16.39 5.47 -8.12
N THR A 239 -15.92 5.88 -6.94
CA THR A 239 -16.15 5.18 -5.68
C THR A 239 -17.65 5.03 -5.39
N ALA A 240 -18.43 6.10 -5.45
CA ALA A 240 -19.87 6.03 -5.20
C ALA A 240 -20.60 5.08 -6.17
N VAL A 241 -20.20 5.04 -7.45
CA VAL A 241 -20.74 4.11 -8.46
C VAL A 241 -20.36 2.67 -8.14
N ARG A 242 -19.09 2.40 -7.83
CA ARG A 242 -18.59 1.06 -7.50
C ARG A 242 -19.30 0.52 -6.27
N GLU A 243 -19.26 1.26 -5.16
CA GLU A 243 -19.83 0.85 -3.88
C GLU A 243 -21.35 0.66 -3.98
N CYS A 244 -22.06 1.57 -4.66
CA CYS A 244 -23.50 1.42 -4.88
C CYS A 244 -23.83 0.13 -5.64
N ARG A 245 -23.05 -0.22 -6.66
CA ARG A 245 -23.23 -1.46 -7.41
C ARG A 245 -22.92 -2.69 -6.56
N GLU A 246 -21.84 -2.66 -5.79
CA GLU A 246 -21.39 -3.77 -4.94
C GLU A 246 -22.39 -4.04 -3.80
N GLU A 247 -22.85 -2.98 -3.11
CA GLU A 247 -23.71 -3.10 -1.92
C GLU A 247 -25.19 -3.28 -2.23
N THR A 248 -25.67 -2.82 -3.40
CA THR A 248 -27.13 -2.81 -3.71
C THR A 248 -27.50 -3.42 -5.06
N GLY A 249 -26.53 -3.68 -5.93
CA GLY A 249 -26.77 -4.08 -7.32
C GLY A 249 -27.31 -2.96 -8.23
N ILE A 250 -27.45 -1.73 -7.73
CA ILE A 250 -27.95 -0.59 -8.50
C ILE A 250 -26.81 0.02 -9.34
N GLU A 251 -27.02 0.12 -10.64
CA GLU A 251 -26.19 0.91 -11.54
C GLU A 251 -26.65 2.38 -11.53
N LEU A 252 -25.77 3.30 -11.12
CA LEU A 252 -26.03 4.73 -11.17
C LEU A 252 -25.93 5.26 -12.60
N ALA A 253 -26.86 6.13 -12.98
CA ALA A 253 -26.89 6.76 -14.30
C ALA A 253 -26.85 8.29 -14.19
N GLY A 254 -26.19 8.92 -15.16
CA GLY A 254 -26.15 10.37 -15.29
C GLY A 254 -24.96 11.05 -14.58
N PRO A 255 -24.88 12.39 -14.67
CA PRO A 255 -23.80 13.14 -14.06
C PRO A 255 -23.94 13.19 -12.52
N PRO A 256 -22.83 13.23 -11.76
CA PRO A 256 -22.87 13.37 -10.31
C PRO A 256 -23.56 14.67 -9.88
N ARG A 257 -24.49 14.57 -8.92
CA ARG A 257 -25.04 15.72 -8.20
C ARG A 257 -24.64 15.63 -6.73
N LEU A 258 -23.84 16.58 -6.26
CA LEU A 258 -23.37 16.64 -4.88
C LEU A 258 -24.49 17.11 -3.94
N LEU A 259 -24.70 16.39 -2.84
CA LEU A 259 -25.61 16.74 -1.76
C LEU A 259 -24.89 17.20 -0.51
N ALA A 260 -23.77 16.57 -0.15
CA ALA A 260 -22.99 17.02 1.00
C ALA A 260 -21.50 16.70 0.88
N THR A 261 -20.68 17.57 1.45
CA THR A 261 -19.30 17.27 1.83
C THR A 261 -19.24 16.99 3.32
N VAL A 262 -18.63 15.88 3.70
CA VAL A 262 -18.43 15.47 5.09
C VAL A 262 -16.96 15.62 5.45
N TYR A 263 -16.68 16.16 6.64
CA TYR A 263 -15.35 16.20 7.22
C TYR A 263 -15.40 15.69 8.66
N GLY A 264 -14.40 14.89 9.03
CA GLY A 264 -14.24 14.35 10.37
C GLY A 264 -12.82 14.48 10.85
N LEU A 265 -12.64 14.86 12.11
CA LEU A 265 -11.35 14.87 12.77
C LEU A 265 -10.90 13.44 13.12
N PRO A 266 -9.59 13.19 13.17
CA PRO A 266 -9.05 11.94 13.68
C PRO A 266 -9.40 11.78 15.16
N GLY A 267 -9.40 10.54 15.63
CA GLY A 267 -9.35 10.26 17.07
C GLY A 267 -9.02 8.81 17.37
N THR A 268 -9.50 8.29 18.50
CA THR A 268 -8.94 7.07 19.10
C THR A 268 -9.11 5.82 18.24
N GLU A 269 -10.22 5.74 17.51
CA GLU A 269 -10.53 4.59 16.63
C GLU A 269 -9.99 4.78 15.21
N TRP A 270 -9.68 6.02 14.80
CA TRP A 270 -9.25 6.33 13.43
C TRP A 270 -8.20 7.47 13.40
N PRO A 271 -6.96 7.21 12.96
CA PRO A 271 -5.83 8.13 13.14
C PRO A 271 -5.76 9.27 12.12
N TYR A 272 -6.58 9.25 11.06
CA TYR A 272 -6.57 10.26 10.00
C TYR A 272 -7.85 11.09 9.98
N SER A 273 -7.76 12.34 9.51
CA SER A 273 -8.98 13.05 9.12
C SER A 273 -9.72 12.27 8.04
N THR A 274 -11.04 12.36 8.04
CA THR A 274 -11.87 11.71 7.02
C THR A 274 -12.59 12.76 6.20
N MET A 275 -12.57 12.62 4.87
CA MET A 275 -13.33 13.45 3.94
C MET A 275 -14.32 12.57 3.16
N GLY A 276 -15.55 13.05 3.03
CA GLY A 276 -16.63 12.32 2.40
C GLY A 276 -17.41 13.17 1.40
N LEU A 277 -17.94 12.53 0.37
CA LEU A 277 -18.85 13.17 -0.59
C LEU A 277 -20.13 12.33 -0.70
N VAL A 278 -21.28 12.97 -0.54
CA VAL A 278 -22.60 12.33 -0.67
C VAL A 278 -23.26 12.81 -1.94
N PHE A 279 -23.62 11.90 -2.83
CA PHE A 279 -24.26 12.19 -4.10
C PHE A 279 -25.75 11.82 -4.11
N ASP A 280 -26.52 12.46 -4.99
CA ASP A 280 -27.93 12.13 -5.23
C ASP A 280 -28.04 10.91 -6.15
N GLY A 281 -28.56 9.80 -5.63
CA GLY A 281 -28.87 8.58 -6.39
C GLY A 281 -30.23 8.63 -7.08
N GLY A 282 -31.04 9.65 -6.80
CA GLY A 282 -32.37 9.82 -7.38
C GLY A 282 -33.48 9.13 -6.57
N ARG A 283 -34.61 8.88 -7.25
CA ARG A 283 -35.80 8.24 -6.66
C ARG A 283 -35.90 6.80 -7.11
N LEU A 284 -36.18 5.90 -6.17
CA LEU A 284 -36.49 4.49 -6.41
C LEU A 284 -38.00 4.28 -6.27
N ASP A 285 -38.61 3.65 -7.27
CA ASP A 285 -39.98 3.15 -7.13
C ASP A 285 -40.01 1.81 -6.39
N GLU A 286 -41.21 1.30 -6.09
CA GLU A 286 -41.35 0.05 -5.37
C GLU A 286 -40.73 -1.15 -6.10
N ALA A 287 -40.72 -1.14 -7.44
CA ALA A 287 -40.11 -2.23 -8.20
C ALA A 287 -38.59 -2.20 -8.01
N ARG A 288 -37.98 -1.03 -8.13
CA ARG A 288 -36.55 -0.85 -7.96
C ARG A 288 -36.08 -1.11 -6.53
N LEU A 289 -36.89 -0.74 -5.53
CA LEU A 289 -36.63 -1.07 -4.12
C LEU A 289 -36.64 -2.59 -3.87
N ARG A 290 -37.55 -3.34 -4.50
CA ARG A 290 -37.60 -4.80 -4.40
C ARG A 290 -36.44 -5.50 -5.10
N ASP A 291 -35.86 -4.87 -6.13
CA ASP A 291 -34.74 -5.40 -6.90
C ASP A 291 -33.37 -5.14 -6.26
N ILE A 292 -33.31 -4.47 -5.10
CA ILE A 292 -32.06 -4.28 -4.35
C ILE A 292 -31.52 -5.63 -3.91
N VAL A 293 -30.26 -5.91 -4.26
CA VAL A 293 -29.53 -7.09 -3.81
C VAL A 293 -28.40 -6.63 -2.91
N LEU A 294 -28.54 -6.91 -1.61
CA LEU A 294 -27.53 -6.57 -0.62
C LEU A 294 -26.31 -7.50 -0.69
N ASP A 295 -25.10 -6.96 -0.51
CA ASP A 295 -23.95 -7.79 -0.15
C ASP A 295 -24.11 -8.27 1.31
N PRO A 296 -24.31 -9.57 1.56
CA PRO A 296 -24.53 -10.10 2.91
C PRO A 296 -23.31 -9.98 3.84
N ARG A 297 -22.12 -9.62 3.31
CA ARG A 297 -20.94 -9.34 4.13
C ARG A 297 -21.00 -7.99 4.81
N GLU A 298 -21.79 -7.06 4.26
CA GLU A 298 -21.83 -5.67 4.70
C GLU A 298 -23.22 -5.29 5.20
N HIS A 299 -24.28 -5.78 4.55
CA HIS A 299 -25.64 -5.37 4.82
C HIS A 299 -26.62 -6.55 4.85
N ASP A 300 -27.58 -6.52 5.77
CA ASP A 300 -28.62 -7.55 5.93
C ASP A 300 -30.06 -7.01 5.79
N GLU A 301 -30.25 -5.69 5.82
CA GLU A 301 -31.57 -5.07 5.72
C GLU A 301 -31.56 -3.74 4.96
N VAL A 302 -32.64 -3.46 4.20
CA VAL A 302 -32.95 -2.14 3.63
C VAL A 302 -34.23 -1.60 4.24
N ARG A 303 -34.22 -0.34 4.67
CA ARG A 303 -35.42 0.35 5.17
C ARG A 303 -35.64 1.68 4.49
N VAL A 304 -36.92 2.01 4.34
CA VAL A 304 -37.40 3.29 3.78
C VAL A 304 -38.42 3.88 4.76
N LEU A 305 -38.00 4.90 5.50
CA LEU A 305 -38.81 5.50 6.56
C LEU A 305 -38.92 7.02 6.37
N PRO A 306 -40.02 7.66 6.81
CA PRO A 306 -40.07 9.11 6.96
C PRO A 306 -38.88 9.62 7.79
N LEU A 307 -38.30 10.76 7.40
CA LEU A 307 -37.10 11.30 8.07
C LEU A 307 -37.19 11.29 9.60
N PRO A 308 -38.26 11.75 10.27
CA PRO A 308 -38.33 11.77 11.73
C PRO A 308 -38.23 10.39 12.41
N GLU A 309 -38.60 9.30 11.71
CA GLU A 309 -38.57 7.94 12.25
C GLU A 309 -37.15 7.34 12.30
N TRP A 310 -36.19 7.97 11.62
CA TRP A 310 -34.78 7.58 11.69
C TRP A 310 -34.09 8.02 12.99
N ARG A 311 -34.59 9.09 13.63
CA ARG A 311 -33.98 9.66 14.84
C ARG A 311 -33.72 8.67 15.98
N PRO A 312 -34.63 7.72 16.32
CA PRO A 312 -34.38 6.72 17.35
C PRO A 312 -33.52 5.53 16.89
N LEU A 313 -33.21 5.40 15.59
CA LEU A 313 -32.54 4.23 15.01
C LEU A 313 -31.05 4.43 14.75
N MET A 314 -30.55 5.67 14.78
CA MET A 314 -29.15 6.00 14.51
C MET A 314 -28.65 7.02 15.53
N PRO A 315 -27.32 7.13 15.71
CA PRO A 315 -26.77 8.13 16.61
C PRO A 315 -27.13 9.57 16.22
N PRO A 316 -27.14 10.52 17.18
CA PRO A 316 -27.55 11.90 16.92
C PRO A 316 -26.79 12.57 15.78
N ARG A 317 -25.49 12.29 15.63
CA ARG A 317 -24.64 12.86 14.57
C ARG A 317 -24.99 12.30 13.20
N ASP A 318 -25.25 10.99 13.09
CA ASP A 318 -25.68 10.37 11.84
C ASP A 318 -27.05 10.89 11.41
N PHE A 319 -27.98 11.07 12.37
CA PHE A 319 -29.28 11.67 12.10
C PHE A 319 -29.18 13.11 11.63
N ALA A 320 -28.30 13.91 12.24
CA ALA A 320 -28.03 15.28 11.81
C ALA A 320 -27.47 15.32 10.39
N ARG A 321 -26.55 14.41 10.05
CA ARG A 321 -26.00 14.26 8.69
C ARG A 321 -27.10 13.90 7.69
N LEU A 322 -27.90 12.87 7.97
CA LEU A 322 -29.01 12.46 7.09
C LEU A 322 -30.00 13.61 6.87
N SER A 323 -30.34 14.35 7.94
CA SER A 323 -31.22 15.52 7.85
C SER A 323 -30.65 16.62 6.95
N ALA A 324 -29.35 16.90 7.06
CA ALA A 324 -28.66 17.89 6.22
C ALA A 324 -28.62 17.47 4.74
N VAL A 325 -28.35 16.19 4.45
CA VAL A 325 -28.35 15.66 3.07
C VAL A 325 -29.76 15.72 2.47
N MET A 326 -30.80 15.39 3.23
CA MET A 326 -32.19 15.49 2.79
C MET A 326 -32.60 16.93 2.49
N GLU A 327 -32.19 17.88 3.33
CA GLU A 327 -32.43 19.31 3.11
C GLU A 327 -31.68 19.84 1.87
N ALA A 328 -30.43 19.41 1.68
CA ALA A 328 -29.64 19.73 0.50
C ALA A 328 -30.30 19.24 -0.80
N ARG A 329 -30.87 18.03 -0.76
CA ARG A 329 -31.61 17.47 -1.90
C ARG A 329 -32.87 18.28 -2.21
N ARG A 330 -33.62 18.68 -1.18
CA ARG A 330 -34.86 19.48 -1.27
C ARG A 330 -34.61 20.88 -1.82
N THR A 331 -33.52 21.52 -1.39
CA THR A 331 -33.21 22.92 -1.73
C THR A 331 -32.32 23.07 -2.96
N GLY A 332 -31.56 22.02 -3.31
CA GLY A 332 -30.54 22.09 -4.35
C GLY A 332 -29.22 22.71 -3.89
N VAL A 333 -29.07 23.03 -2.61
CA VAL A 333 -27.84 23.62 -2.03
C VAL A 333 -27.07 22.54 -1.29
N ALA A 334 -25.84 22.23 -1.72
CA ALA A 334 -25.02 21.21 -1.06
C ALA A 334 -24.68 21.63 0.39
N ALA A 335 -24.77 20.67 1.31
CA ALA A 335 -24.44 20.86 2.72
C ALA A 335 -22.94 20.64 3.00
N TYR A 336 -22.43 21.33 4.02
CA TYR A 336 -21.15 21.03 4.64
C TYR A 336 -21.41 20.46 6.03
N PHE A 337 -20.83 19.30 6.33
CA PHE A 337 -21.05 18.57 7.59
C PHE A 337 -19.72 18.18 8.20
N ASP A 338 -19.29 18.86 9.26
CA ASP A 338 -17.94 18.76 9.84
C ASP A 338 -17.89 18.29 11.29
N THR A 339 -19.00 17.73 11.77
CA THR A 339 -19.15 17.25 13.15
C THR A 339 -19.22 15.73 13.24
N TRP A 340 -18.66 15.04 12.24
CA TRP A 340 -18.57 13.58 12.18
C TRP A 340 -17.17 13.12 12.65
N ASP A 341 -16.87 13.36 13.92
CA ASP A 341 -15.55 13.06 14.48
C ASP A 341 -15.46 11.65 15.08
N TRP A 342 -14.34 10.99 14.84
CA TRP A 342 -14.01 9.69 15.42
C TRP A 342 -13.57 9.85 16.89
N GLY A 343 -14.49 9.74 17.86
CA GLY A 343 -14.12 9.64 19.28
C GLY A 343 -14.68 10.69 20.24
N THR A 344 -15.91 11.16 20.02
CA THR A 344 -16.71 11.77 21.10
C THR A 344 -18.19 11.55 20.78
N GLU A 345 -18.83 10.57 21.42
CA GLU A 345 -20.29 10.61 21.62
C GLU A 345 -20.61 10.97 23.06
#